data_AF-A0A7C6ZDJ1-F1
#
_entry.id   AF-A0A7C6ZDJ1-F1
#
_cell.length_a   1.000
_cell.length_b   1.000
_cell.length_c   1.000
_cell.angle_alpha   90.00
_cell.angle_beta   90.00
_cell.angle_gamma   90.00
#
_symmetry.space_group_name_H-M   'P 1'
#
loop_
_entity.id
_entity.type
_entity.pdbx_description
1 polymer ?
#
loop_
_entity_poly.entity_id
_entity_poly.type
_entity_poly.pdbx_seq_one_letter_code
_entity_poly.pdbx_strand_id
1 'polypeptide(L)'
;MLNMLSAIIEKGLLQGIPVDSRGEFDPGIAVDLCRVLQGVSLIRCGALLAGVQVLAEVKEWHNSLVQICCEFVPRERLLNALAEAMFAAFKPEHRLGLLFGAALGADFSKVYKFYEETPQFITRVVGPHHGDPLGLKRLKAGQPAFLVREPANPYDPNAISVRDFMGAGIGYIRATIAERLAPIMDQGVRFSAAIEVVLDDRFSPNDRIYVAVRREASQKMWQPSSGISAV
;
A
#
# COMPACT_ATOMS: atom_id res chain seq x y z
N MET A 1 18.61 1.84 4.98
CA MET A 1 19.05 2.87 4.02
C MET A 1 20.49 2.65 3.55
N LEU A 2 21.46 2.50 4.46
CA LEU A 2 22.87 2.23 4.10
C LEU A 2 23.06 1.01 3.16
N ASN A 3 22.41 -0.12 3.44
CA ASN A 3 22.49 -1.30 2.56
C ASN A 3 21.94 -1.06 1.14
N MET A 4 20.96 -0.16 1.00
CA MET A 4 20.40 0.19 -0.32
C MET A 4 21.35 1.07 -1.10
N LEU A 5 21.98 2.05 -0.43
CA LEU A 5 23.02 2.90 -1.03
C LEU A 5 24.22 2.09 -1.52
N SER A 6 24.70 1.14 -0.71
CA SER A 6 25.78 0.23 -1.13
C SER A 6 25.40 -0.56 -2.38
N ALA A 7 24.21 -1.18 -2.39
CA ALA A 7 23.72 -1.93 -3.54
C ALA A 7 23.53 -1.07 -4.80
N ILE A 8 23.12 0.20 -4.64
CA ILE A 8 23.00 1.17 -5.73
C ILE A 8 24.36 1.46 -6.36
N ILE A 9 25.39 1.65 -5.55
CA ILE A 9 26.76 1.90 -6.01
C ILE A 9 27.32 0.65 -6.71
N GLU A 10 27.18 -0.53 -6.09
CA GLU A 10 27.65 -1.80 -6.64
C GLU A 10 27.03 -2.13 -8.00
N LYS A 11 25.74 -1.83 -8.16
CA LYS A 11 25.01 -2.05 -9.43
C LYS A 11 25.24 -0.94 -10.45
N GLY A 12 26.03 0.07 -10.14
CA GLY A 12 26.29 1.21 -11.03
C GLY A 12 25.05 2.06 -11.31
N LEU A 13 24.02 2.02 -10.45
CA LEU A 13 22.75 2.71 -10.69
C LEU A 13 22.83 4.23 -10.55
N LEU A 14 23.98 4.77 -10.13
CA LEU A 14 24.26 6.21 -10.16
C LEU A 14 24.89 6.67 -11.48
N GLN A 15 25.26 5.74 -12.38
CA GLN A 15 25.81 6.08 -13.68
C GLN A 15 24.77 6.87 -14.49
N GLY A 16 25.20 7.97 -15.10
CA GLY A 16 24.34 8.86 -15.89
C GLY A 16 23.58 9.92 -15.08
N ILE A 17 23.74 9.96 -13.75
CA ILE A 17 23.28 11.10 -12.95
C ILE A 17 24.24 12.27 -13.17
N PRO A 18 23.75 13.48 -13.51
CA PRO A 18 24.61 14.65 -13.71
C PRO A 18 25.43 14.98 -12.46
N VAL A 19 26.72 15.27 -12.68
CA VAL A 19 27.66 15.76 -11.67
C VAL A 19 28.22 17.11 -12.12
N ASP A 20 28.59 17.95 -11.17
CA ASP A 20 29.24 19.23 -11.41
C ASP A 20 30.68 19.03 -11.93
N SER A 21 31.35 20.15 -12.24
CA SER A 21 32.74 20.14 -12.72
C SER A 21 33.77 19.50 -11.76
N ARG A 22 33.40 19.28 -10.49
CA ARG A 22 34.22 18.63 -9.46
C ARG A 22 33.87 17.15 -9.30
N GLY A 23 32.92 16.64 -10.08
CA GLY A 23 32.39 15.29 -9.96
C GLY A 23 31.45 15.11 -8.77
N GLU A 24 30.99 16.19 -8.15
CA GLU A 24 30.02 16.16 -7.06
C GLU A 24 28.59 16.17 -7.64
N PHE A 25 27.64 15.52 -6.98
CA PHE A 25 26.24 15.67 -7.37
C PHE A 25 25.79 17.11 -7.19
N ASP A 26 25.00 17.61 -8.13
CA ASP A 26 24.23 18.83 -7.90
C ASP A 26 23.41 18.67 -6.60
N PRO A 27 23.37 19.68 -5.70
CA PRO A 27 22.62 19.59 -4.47
C PRO A 27 21.14 19.23 -4.67
N GLY A 28 20.50 19.71 -5.74
CA GLY A 28 19.13 19.36 -6.09
C GLY A 28 18.97 17.87 -6.41
N ILE A 29 19.88 17.32 -7.20
CA ILE A 29 19.93 15.89 -7.54
C ILE A 29 20.15 15.04 -6.28
N ALA A 30 21.04 15.46 -5.38
CA ALA A 30 21.28 14.75 -4.13
C ALA A 30 20.02 14.68 -3.27
N VAL A 31 19.26 15.79 -3.19
CA VAL A 31 17.98 15.83 -2.47
C VAL A 31 16.95 14.90 -3.12
N ASP A 32 16.84 14.89 -4.44
CA ASP A 32 15.92 14.03 -5.16
C ASP A 32 16.28 12.54 -5.02
N LEU A 33 17.58 12.19 -5.01
CA LEU A 33 18.04 10.85 -4.67
C LEU A 33 17.60 10.47 -3.24
N CYS A 34 17.76 11.35 -2.25
CA CYS A 34 17.30 11.09 -0.89
C CYS A 34 15.78 10.84 -0.82
N ARG A 35 14.99 11.63 -1.56
CA ARG A 35 13.53 11.41 -1.66
C ARG A 35 13.20 10.06 -2.28
N VAL A 36 13.87 9.69 -3.37
CA VAL A 36 13.70 8.39 -4.01
C VAL A 36 13.99 7.27 -3.02
N LEU A 37 15.11 7.32 -2.30
CA LEU A 37 15.49 6.30 -1.31
C LEU A 37 14.48 6.21 -0.16
N GLN A 38 13.98 7.35 0.31
CA GLN A 38 12.96 7.40 1.35
C GLN A 38 11.63 6.82 0.86
N GLY A 39 11.15 7.25 -0.30
CA GLY A 39 9.91 6.78 -0.90
C GLY A 39 9.95 5.28 -1.21
N VAL A 40 11.03 4.79 -1.81
CA VAL A 40 11.29 3.36 -2.04
C VAL A 40 11.27 2.59 -0.71
N SER A 41 11.95 3.09 0.33
CA SER A 41 11.97 2.44 1.64
C SER A 41 10.57 2.31 2.24
N LEU A 42 9.75 3.37 2.15
CA LEU A 42 8.38 3.39 2.65
C LEU A 42 7.48 2.42 1.88
N ILE A 43 7.54 2.41 0.54
CA ILE A 43 6.72 1.48 -0.27
C ILE A 43 7.11 0.03 0.03
N ARG A 44 8.41 -0.26 0.16
CA ARG A 44 8.89 -1.61 0.48
C ARG A 44 8.38 -2.14 1.82
N CYS A 45 8.29 -1.28 2.85
CA CYS A 45 7.76 -1.66 4.16
C CYS A 45 6.24 -1.58 4.26
N GLY A 46 5.54 -1.32 3.14
CA GLY A 46 4.09 -1.33 3.07
C GLY A 46 3.40 0.01 3.37
N ALA A 47 4.17 1.07 3.66
CA ALA A 47 3.65 2.43 3.82
C ALA A 47 3.43 3.10 2.45
N LEU A 48 2.49 2.55 1.68
CA LEU A 48 2.36 2.81 0.24
C LEU A 48 2.14 4.29 -0.09
N LEU A 49 1.05 4.88 0.38
CA LEU A 49 0.72 6.28 0.06
C LEU A 49 1.78 7.26 0.57
N ALA A 50 2.29 7.05 1.79
CA ALA A 50 3.37 7.86 2.34
C ALA A 50 4.61 7.84 1.43
N GLY A 51 4.98 6.66 0.94
CA GLY A 51 6.06 6.53 -0.02
C GLY A 51 5.77 7.23 -1.35
N VAL A 52 4.56 7.09 -1.90
CA VAL A 52 4.16 7.80 -3.13
C VAL A 52 4.19 9.32 -2.96
N GLN A 53 3.75 9.84 -1.81
CA GLN A 53 3.81 11.26 -1.49
C GLN A 53 5.25 11.77 -1.46
N VAL A 54 6.18 11.04 -0.85
CA VAL A 54 7.61 11.39 -0.88
C VAL A 54 8.17 11.36 -2.31
N LEU A 55 7.79 10.37 -3.12
CA LEU A 55 8.21 10.31 -4.53
C LEU A 55 7.62 11.46 -5.37
N ALA A 56 6.46 11.99 -5.00
CA ALA A 56 5.86 13.14 -5.68
C ALA A 56 6.68 14.42 -5.50
N GLU A 57 7.46 14.53 -4.42
CA GLU A 57 8.31 15.68 -4.15
C GLU A 57 9.61 15.69 -4.97
N VAL A 58 9.91 14.61 -5.71
CA VAL A 58 11.06 14.54 -6.62
C VAL A 58 10.86 15.54 -7.75
N LYS A 59 11.78 16.50 -7.88
CA LYS A 59 11.67 17.58 -8.86
C LYS A 59 12.09 17.12 -10.25
N GLU A 60 13.15 16.34 -10.32
CA GLU A 60 13.76 15.88 -11.57
C GLU A 60 13.90 14.36 -11.58
N TRP A 61 13.17 13.71 -12.49
CA TRP A 61 13.25 12.27 -12.69
C TRP A 61 14.29 11.95 -13.76
N HIS A 62 15.38 11.32 -13.35
CA HIS A 62 16.37 10.72 -14.24
C HIS A 62 16.14 9.22 -14.41
N ASN A 63 16.62 8.65 -15.53
CA ASN A 63 16.52 7.20 -15.79
C ASN A 63 17.07 6.37 -14.62
N SER A 64 18.19 6.78 -14.05
CA SER A 64 18.81 6.17 -12.88
C SER A 64 17.90 6.14 -11.65
N LEU A 65 17.16 7.23 -11.39
CA LEU A 65 16.22 7.31 -10.27
C LEU A 65 15.00 6.39 -10.49
N VAL A 66 14.50 6.31 -11.72
CA VAL A 66 13.44 5.36 -12.10
C VAL A 66 13.92 3.92 -11.94
N GLN A 67 15.14 3.61 -12.39
CA GLN A 67 15.74 2.29 -12.24
C GLN A 67 15.90 1.88 -10.78
N ILE A 68 16.29 2.81 -9.90
CA ILE A 68 16.33 2.56 -8.44
C ILE A 68 14.93 2.15 -7.92
N CYS A 69 13.87 2.84 -8.33
CA CYS A 69 12.52 2.43 -7.93
C CYS A 69 12.17 1.02 -8.43
N CYS A 70 12.43 0.72 -9.70
CA CYS A 70 12.14 -0.58 -10.31
C CYS A 70 12.97 -1.72 -9.71
N GLU A 71 14.22 -1.46 -9.35
CA GLU A 71 15.14 -2.46 -8.81
C GLU A 71 14.77 -2.84 -7.37
N PHE A 72 14.43 -1.84 -6.55
CA PHE A 72 14.28 -2.06 -5.11
C PHE A 72 12.83 -2.25 -4.66
N VAL A 73 11.84 -1.89 -5.47
CA VAL A 73 10.43 -2.10 -5.15
C VAL A 73 9.86 -3.21 -6.02
N PRO A 74 9.36 -4.31 -5.43
CA PRO A 74 8.67 -5.34 -6.20
C PRO A 74 7.54 -4.75 -7.03
N ARG A 75 7.38 -5.26 -8.25
CA ARG A 75 6.44 -4.71 -9.24
C ARG A 75 5.00 -4.69 -8.73
N GLU A 76 4.57 -5.74 -8.04
CA GLU A 76 3.26 -5.86 -7.41
C GLU A 76 3.06 -4.81 -6.31
N ARG A 77 4.13 -4.42 -5.61
CA ARG A 77 4.09 -3.37 -4.59
C ARG A 77 3.99 -1.99 -5.23
N LEU A 78 4.64 -1.75 -6.36
CA LEU A 78 4.46 -0.53 -7.16
C LEU A 78 3.04 -0.41 -7.71
N LEU A 79 2.47 -1.51 -8.21
CA LEU A 79 1.09 -1.54 -8.69
C LEU A 79 0.10 -1.24 -7.56
N ASN A 80 0.30 -1.84 -6.38
CA ASN A 80 -0.50 -1.56 -5.20
C ASN A 80 -0.35 -0.10 -4.74
N ALA A 81 0.86 0.47 -4.79
CA ALA A 81 1.11 1.86 -4.42
C ALA A 81 0.41 2.84 -5.35
N LEU A 82 0.42 2.57 -6.66
CA LEU A 82 -0.35 3.34 -7.63
C LEU A 82 -1.86 3.22 -7.39
N ALA A 83 -2.37 2.02 -7.11
CA ALA A 83 -3.78 1.80 -6.79
C ALA A 83 -4.18 2.57 -5.52
N GLU A 84 -3.38 2.48 -4.46
CA GLU A 84 -3.61 3.25 -3.22
C GLU A 84 -3.62 4.75 -3.50
N ALA A 85 -2.69 5.28 -4.30
CA ALA A 85 -2.67 6.69 -4.68
C ALA A 85 -3.93 7.12 -5.45
N MET A 86 -4.28 6.37 -6.49
CA MET A 86 -5.45 6.66 -7.34
C MET A 86 -6.76 6.62 -6.57
N PHE A 87 -6.97 5.59 -5.76
CA PHE A 87 -8.19 5.46 -4.98
C PHE A 87 -8.15 6.33 -3.71
N ALA A 88 -7.00 6.79 -3.22
CA ALA A 88 -6.94 7.69 -2.07
C ALA A 88 -7.39 9.13 -2.36
N ALA A 89 -7.87 9.43 -3.57
CA ALA A 89 -8.10 10.78 -4.07
C ALA A 89 -6.82 11.66 -4.09
N PHE A 90 -5.65 11.03 -3.98
CA PHE A 90 -4.38 11.67 -4.28
C PHE A 90 -4.25 11.69 -5.81
N LYS A 91 -4.37 12.87 -6.41
CA LYS A 91 -4.11 13.02 -7.84
C LYS A 91 -2.60 12.93 -8.04
N PRO A 92 -2.07 11.83 -8.63
CA PRO A 92 -0.64 11.72 -8.83
C PRO A 92 -0.20 12.86 -9.72
N GLU A 93 0.88 13.55 -9.34
CA GLU A 93 1.47 14.54 -10.22
C GLU A 93 1.85 13.91 -11.57
N HIS A 94 1.82 14.68 -12.65
CA HIS A 94 2.19 14.21 -13.99
C HIS A 94 3.56 13.51 -14.01
N ARG A 95 4.49 13.95 -13.16
CA ARG A 95 5.83 13.37 -12.99
C ARG A 95 5.80 11.91 -12.52
N LEU A 96 4.88 11.55 -11.62
CA LEU A 96 4.70 10.16 -11.19
C LEU A 96 4.17 9.28 -12.31
N GLY A 97 3.44 9.85 -13.28
CA GLY A 97 3.01 9.14 -14.47
C GLY A 97 4.18 8.56 -15.26
N LEU A 98 5.31 9.26 -15.34
CA LEU A 98 6.52 8.77 -15.99
C LEU A 98 7.14 7.59 -15.22
N LEU A 99 7.28 7.71 -13.90
CA LEU A 99 7.75 6.63 -13.04
C LEU A 99 6.89 5.37 -13.20
N PHE A 100 5.58 5.50 -12.96
CA PHE A 100 4.69 4.35 -12.96
C PHE A 100 4.49 3.77 -14.37
N GLY A 101 4.49 4.61 -15.40
CA GLY A 101 4.46 4.16 -16.79
C GLY A 101 5.70 3.33 -17.14
N ALA A 102 6.89 3.81 -16.78
CA ALA A 102 8.14 3.08 -17.01
C ALA A 102 8.22 1.79 -16.18
N ALA A 103 7.80 1.84 -14.92
CA ALA A 103 7.91 0.71 -14.00
C ALA A 103 6.86 -0.38 -14.24
N LEU A 104 5.65 -0.01 -14.65
CA LEU A 104 4.51 -0.93 -14.79
C LEU A 104 4.16 -1.25 -16.24
N GLY A 105 4.52 -0.43 -17.23
CA GLY A 105 4.20 -0.67 -18.63
C GLY A 105 2.71 -1.03 -18.83
N ALA A 106 2.45 -2.17 -19.49
CA ALA A 106 1.08 -2.65 -19.74
C ALA A 106 0.26 -2.93 -18.47
N ASP A 107 0.91 -3.28 -17.35
CA ASP A 107 0.23 -3.56 -16.09
C ASP A 107 -0.36 -2.31 -15.43
N PHE A 108 0.01 -1.11 -15.90
CA PHE A 108 -0.59 0.14 -15.45
C PHE A 108 -2.13 0.09 -15.53
N SER A 109 -2.66 -0.54 -16.58
CA SER A 109 -4.11 -0.70 -16.77
C SER A 109 -4.80 -1.54 -15.68
N LYS A 110 -4.07 -2.44 -15.00
CA LYS A 110 -4.62 -3.29 -13.93
C LYS A 110 -5.02 -2.49 -12.70
N VAL A 111 -4.52 -1.27 -12.55
CA VAL A 111 -4.81 -0.41 -11.40
C VAL A 111 -6.31 -0.20 -11.19
N TYR A 112 -7.09 -0.07 -12.27
CA TYR A 112 -8.51 0.25 -12.20
C TYR A 112 -9.39 -0.86 -11.61
N LYS A 113 -8.89 -2.10 -11.61
CA LYS A 113 -9.57 -3.28 -11.05
C LYS A 113 -8.74 -3.96 -9.96
N PHE A 114 -7.74 -3.24 -9.43
CA PHE A 114 -6.70 -3.83 -8.60
C PHE A 114 -7.28 -4.52 -7.36
N TYR A 115 -8.19 -3.85 -6.66
CA TYR A 115 -8.79 -4.37 -5.42
C TYR A 115 -9.83 -5.48 -5.68
N GLU A 116 -10.45 -5.48 -6.86
CA GLU A 116 -11.40 -6.51 -7.27
C GLU A 116 -10.70 -7.82 -7.68
N GLU A 117 -9.54 -7.76 -8.32
CA GLU A 117 -8.89 -8.92 -8.96
C GLU A 117 -7.70 -9.48 -8.17
N THR A 118 -7.04 -8.66 -7.35
CA THR A 118 -5.80 -9.08 -6.66
C THR A 118 -6.11 -9.94 -5.42
N PRO A 119 -5.42 -11.09 -5.23
CA PRO A 119 -5.65 -11.97 -4.08
C PRO A 119 -5.15 -11.41 -2.75
N GLN A 120 -4.15 -10.51 -2.78
CA GLN A 120 -3.60 -9.86 -1.60
C GLN A 120 -3.14 -8.43 -1.90
N PHE A 121 -3.40 -7.50 -1.00
CA PHE A 121 -2.99 -6.11 -1.14
C PHE A 121 -2.76 -5.48 0.22
N ILE A 122 -2.05 -4.36 0.24
CA ILE A 122 -1.99 -3.46 1.39
C ILE A 122 -2.89 -2.28 1.10
N THR A 123 -3.61 -1.82 2.11
CA THR A 123 -4.31 -0.55 2.07
C THR A 123 -4.27 0.14 3.42
N ARG A 124 -4.53 1.43 3.42
CA ARG A 124 -4.47 2.28 4.60
C ARG A 124 -5.77 2.26 5.39
N VAL A 125 -5.63 2.38 6.71
CA VAL A 125 -6.75 2.59 7.63
C VAL A 125 -6.91 4.09 7.88
N VAL A 126 -8.13 4.59 7.70
CA VAL A 126 -8.49 6.01 7.87
C VAL A 126 -9.48 6.18 9.02
N GLY A 127 -9.62 7.43 9.48
CA GLY A 127 -10.53 7.77 10.58
C GLY A 127 -10.23 6.97 11.84
N PRO A 128 -8.98 6.92 12.32
CA PRO A 128 -8.70 6.18 13.53
C PRO A 128 -9.56 6.74 14.68
N HIS A 129 -10.27 5.86 15.38
CA HIS A 129 -11.23 6.30 16.39
C HIS A 129 -10.53 7.15 17.46
N HIS A 130 -11.01 8.39 17.65
CA HIS A 130 -10.45 9.41 18.55
C HIS A 130 -10.49 9.05 20.06
N GLY A 131 -10.89 7.84 20.43
CA GLY A 131 -11.13 7.44 21.82
C GLY A 131 -9.88 7.03 22.61
N ASP A 132 -8.78 6.65 21.95
CA ASP A 132 -7.58 6.21 22.68
C ASP A 132 -6.26 6.55 21.95
N PRO A 133 -5.60 7.67 22.29
CA PRO A 133 -4.25 7.99 21.84
C PRO A 133 -3.20 6.92 22.20
N LEU A 134 -3.45 6.09 23.23
CA LEU A 134 -2.59 4.96 23.61
C LEU A 134 -2.87 3.72 22.77
N GLY A 135 -4.07 3.59 22.19
CA GLY A 135 -4.49 2.45 21.36
C GLY A 135 -3.63 2.33 20.10
N LEU A 136 -3.38 3.45 19.40
CA LEU A 136 -2.46 3.48 18.25
C LEU A 136 -1.03 3.08 18.62
N LYS A 137 -0.55 3.47 19.80
CA LYS A 137 0.81 3.12 20.28
C LYS A 137 0.98 1.63 20.58
N ARG A 138 -0.12 0.90 20.77
CA ARG A 138 -0.10 -0.55 21.05
C ARG A 138 -0.16 -1.40 19.78
N LEU A 139 -0.56 -0.81 18.65
CA LEU A 139 -0.60 -1.50 17.38
C LEU A 139 0.83 -1.82 16.91
N LYS A 140 1.02 -3.04 16.44
CA LYS A 140 2.31 -3.54 15.93
C LYS A 140 2.08 -4.28 14.62
N ALA A 141 3.04 -4.14 13.72
CA ALA A 141 3.09 -4.94 12.50
C ALA A 141 2.99 -6.44 12.83
N GLY A 142 2.26 -7.18 12.00
CA GLY A 142 1.95 -8.60 12.16
C GLY A 142 0.76 -8.92 13.06
N GLN A 143 0.21 -7.95 13.80
CA GLN A 143 -0.99 -8.19 14.62
C GLN A 143 -2.21 -8.48 13.73
N PRO A 144 -3.04 -9.49 14.05
CA PRO A 144 -4.30 -9.73 13.34
C PRO A 144 -5.24 -8.53 13.41
N ALA A 145 -5.94 -8.27 12.31
CA ALA A 145 -7.01 -7.29 12.21
C ALA A 145 -8.23 -7.90 11.53
N PHE A 146 -9.41 -7.39 11.83
CA PHE A 146 -10.68 -7.90 11.33
C PHE A 146 -11.37 -6.84 10.48
N LEU A 147 -11.85 -7.25 9.30
CA LEU A 147 -12.64 -6.40 8.41
C LEU A 147 -14.13 -6.69 8.64
N VAL A 148 -14.88 -5.69 9.06
CA VAL A 148 -16.31 -5.83 9.40
C VAL A 148 -17.13 -4.92 8.50
N ARG A 149 -18.04 -5.51 7.72
CA ARG A 149 -19.01 -4.78 6.90
C ARG A 149 -20.03 -4.06 7.78
N GLU A 150 -20.31 -2.79 7.45
CA GLU A 150 -21.34 -1.97 8.09
C GLU A 150 -22.32 -1.42 7.05
N PRO A 151 -23.17 -2.26 6.41
CA PRO A 151 -24.08 -1.82 5.34
C PRO A 151 -25.14 -0.80 5.77
N ALA A 152 -25.45 -0.75 7.07
CA ALA A 152 -26.38 0.22 7.67
C ALA A 152 -25.68 1.48 8.20
N ASN A 153 -24.40 1.69 7.89
CA ASN A 153 -23.68 2.89 8.28
C ASN A 153 -24.32 4.14 7.61
N PRO A 154 -24.71 5.17 8.38
CA PRO A 154 -25.47 6.30 7.86
C PRO A 154 -24.66 7.23 6.95
N TYR A 155 -23.33 7.12 6.95
CA TYR A 155 -22.43 7.97 6.17
C TYR A 155 -21.98 7.30 4.87
N ASP A 156 -21.76 5.98 4.89
CA ASP A 156 -21.30 5.20 3.74
C ASP A 156 -21.82 3.75 3.81
N PRO A 157 -22.75 3.33 2.93
CA PRO A 157 -23.25 1.94 2.93
C PRO A 157 -22.18 0.91 2.55
N ASN A 158 -21.07 1.33 1.95
CA ASN A 158 -19.93 0.48 1.65
C ASN A 158 -18.93 0.39 2.80
N ALA A 159 -19.19 1.01 3.95
CA ALA A 159 -18.23 1.07 5.06
C ALA A 159 -17.71 -0.32 5.47
N ILE A 160 -16.39 -0.40 5.65
CA ILE A 160 -15.67 -1.55 6.19
C ILE A 160 -14.84 -1.07 7.37
N SER A 161 -15.27 -1.44 8.58
CA SER A 161 -14.55 -1.15 9.81
C SER A 161 -13.36 -2.10 9.95
N VAL A 162 -12.22 -1.56 10.35
CA VAL A 162 -11.02 -2.32 10.73
C VAL A 162 -10.98 -2.40 12.25
N ARG A 163 -10.96 -3.62 12.78
CA ARG A 163 -11.06 -3.88 14.22
C ARG A 163 -9.92 -4.75 14.72
N ASP A 164 -9.58 -4.62 15.99
CA ASP A 164 -8.63 -5.51 16.66
C ASP A 164 -9.29 -6.84 17.08
N PHE A 165 -8.51 -7.72 17.71
CA PHE A 165 -8.99 -9.02 18.18
C PHE A 165 -9.98 -8.96 19.35
N MET A 166 -10.07 -7.81 20.03
CA MET A 166 -11.07 -7.55 21.08
C MET A 166 -12.34 -6.92 20.50
N GLY A 167 -12.40 -6.69 19.18
CA GLY A 167 -13.51 -6.05 18.49
C GLY A 167 -13.52 -4.52 18.58
N ALA A 168 -12.47 -3.91 19.14
CA ALA A 168 -12.34 -2.46 19.21
C ALA A 168 -12.00 -1.88 17.84
N GLY A 169 -12.63 -0.76 17.49
CA GLY A 169 -12.42 -0.09 16.20
C GLY A 169 -11.05 0.56 16.13
N ILE A 170 -10.25 0.15 15.14
CA ILE A 170 -8.99 0.80 14.77
C ILE A 170 -9.26 1.98 13.83
N GLY A 171 -10.22 1.82 12.92
CA GLY A 171 -10.63 2.82 11.94
C GLY A 171 -11.41 2.15 10.81
N TYR A 172 -11.29 2.66 9.59
CA TYR A 172 -12.03 2.19 8.42
C TYR A 172 -11.12 2.02 7.20
N ILE A 173 -11.52 1.12 6.29
CA ILE A 173 -11.01 1.16 4.92
C ILE A 173 -11.57 2.41 4.24
N ARG A 174 -10.74 3.11 3.46
CA ARG A 174 -11.16 4.32 2.77
C ARG A 174 -12.35 4.06 1.84
N ALA A 175 -13.34 4.96 1.86
CA ALA A 175 -14.62 4.83 1.14
C ALA A 175 -14.50 4.39 -0.33
N THR A 176 -13.59 5.00 -1.08
CA THR A 176 -13.33 4.66 -2.51
C THR A 176 -12.80 3.26 -2.75
N ILE A 177 -12.05 2.70 -1.79
CA ILE A 177 -11.56 1.32 -1.83
C ILE A 177 -12.66 0.39 -1.30
N ALA A 178 -13.36 0.82 -0.25
CA ALA A 178 -14.49 0.11 0.32
C ALA A 178 -15.62 -0.08 -0.70
N GLU A 179 -15.88 0.89 -1.57
CA GLU A 179 -16.81 0.79 -2.72
C GLU A 179 -16.48 -0.39 -3.64
N ARG A 180 -15.20 -0.76 -3.77
CA ARG A 180 -14.76 -1.90 -4.58
C ARG A 180 -14.88 -3.23 -3.83
N LEU A 181 -14.59 -3.21 -2.53
CA LEU A 181 -14.52 -4.41 -1.70
C LEU A 181 -15.89 -4.83 -1.13
N ALA A 182 -16.74 -3.87 -0.77
CA ALA A 182 -18.02 -4.13 -0.11
C ALA A 182 -18.94 -5.05 -0.92
N PRO A 183 -19.17 -4.83 -2.24
CA PRO A 183 -19.99 -5.76 -3.03
C PRO A 183 -19.42 -7.18 -3.06
N ILE A 184 -18.09 -7.32 -3.03
CA ILE A 184 -17.40 -8.61 -3.03
C ILE A 184 -17.61 -9.32 -1.69
N MET A 185 -17.50 -8.58 -0.57
CA MET A 185 -17.79 -9.10 0.77
C MET A 185 -19.26 -9.50 0.92
N ASP A 186 -20.18 -8.70 0.38
CA ASP A 186 -21.62 -8.94 0.44
C ASP A 186 -22.05 -10.18 -0.37
N GLN A 187 -21.23 -10.61 -1.35
CA GLN A 187 -21.37 -11.88 -2.06
C GLN A 187 -20.81 -13.09 -1.28
N GLY A 188 -20.35 -12.88 -0.04
CA GLY A 188 -19.84 -13.93 0.84
C GLY A 188 -18.34 -14.21 0.71
N VAL A 189 -17.60 -13.41 -0.06
CA VAL A 189 -16.14 -13.53 -0.12
C VAL A 189 -15.55 -13.04 1.20
N ARG A 190 -14.71 -13.89 1.82
CA ARG A 190 -14.05 -13.55 3.08
C ARG A 190 -12.65 -12.99 2.84
N PHE A 191 -12.25 -12.10 3.73
CA PHE A 191 -10.92 -11.52 3.75
C PHE A 191 -10.34 -11.65 5.16
N SER A 192 -9.06 -11.98 5.21
CA SER A 192 -8.23 -11.90 6.41
C SER A 192 -7.39 -10.62 6.34
N ALA A 193 -7.08 -10.03 7.50
CA ALA A 193 -6.22 -8.86 7.56
C ALA A 193 -5.22 -8.93 8.73
N ALA A 194 -4.11 -8.23 8.58
CA ALA A 194 -3.13 -7.99 9.64
C ALA A 194 -2.56 -6.57 9.49
N ILE A 195 -2.15 -5.97 10.60
CA ILE A 195 -1.42 -4.70 10.59
C ILE A 195 -0.10 -4.92 9.82
N GLU A 196 0.10 -4.20 8.72
CA GLU A 196 1.33 -4.27 7.94
C GLU A 196 2.37 -3.31 8.51
N VAL A 197 1.98 -2.05 8.72
CA VAL A 197 2.87 -1.00 9.20
C VAL A 197 2.11 -0.02 10.07
N VAL A 198 2.82 0.49 11.08
CA VAL A 198 2.37 1.59 11.93
C VAL A 198 3.48 2.63 11.91
N LEU A 199 3.22 3.77 11.28
CA LEU A 199 4.16 4.89 11.24
C LEU A 199 4.06 5.73 12.52
N ASP A 200 5.13 6.46 12.82
CA ASP A 200 5.24 7.31 13.98
C ASP A 200 4.41 8.61 13.86
N ASP A 201 4.54 9.46 14.87
CA ASP A 201 3.73 10.65 15.03
C ASP A 201 4.04 11.80 14.06
N ARG A 202 5.08 11.66 13.22
CA ARG A 202 5.40 12.63 12.16
C ARG A 202 4.40 12.58 11.01
N PHE A 203 3.68 11.47 10.84
CA PHE A 203 2.65 11.32 9.81
C PHE A 203 1.30 11.76 10.35
N SER A 204 0.35 12.15 9.48
CA SER A 204 -1.03 12.40 9.91
C SER A 204 -1.65 11.11 10.47
N PRO A 205 -2.55 11.14 11.49
CA PRO A 205 -3.22 9.94 11.99
C PRO A 205 -3.86 9.07 10.90
N ASN A 206 -4.41 9.70 9.86
CA ASN A 206 -5.00 8.98 8.72
C ASN A 206 -3.97 8.30 7.82
N ASP A 207 -2.68 8.62 7.95
CA ASP A 207 -1.58 8.14 7.13
C ASP A 207 -0.65 7.15 7.84
N ARG A 208 -0.96 6.79 9.10
CA ARG A 208 -0.06 5.99 9.93
C ARG A 208 -0.24 4.49 9.82
N ILE A 209 -1.46 4.01 9.59
CA ILE A 209 -1.77 2.58 9.75
C ILE A 209 -2.07 1.99 8.39
N TYR A 210 -1.40 0.89 8.06
CA TYR A 210 -1.75 0.08 6.91
C TYR A 210 -2.02 -1.35 7.34
N VAL A 211 -2.93 -1.99 6.63
CA VAL A 211 -3.27 -3.40 6.79
C VAL A 211 -2.95 -4.16 5.51
N ALA A 212 -2.32 -5.31 5.66
CA ALA A 212 -2.26 -6.33 4.62
C ALA A 212 -3.57 -7.10 4.64
N VAL A 213 -4.24 -7.18 3.50
CA VAL A 213 -5.52 -7.85 3.30
C VAL A 213 -5.30 -8.99 2.32
N ARG A 214 -5.86 -10.17 2.64
CA ARG A 214 -5.80 -11.36 1.79
C ARG A 214 -7.19 -11.95 1.64
N ARG A 215 -7.59 -12.19 0.39
CA ARG A 215 -8.81 -12.94 0.07
C ARG A 215 -8.63 -14.38 0.53
N GLU A 216 -9.56 -14.88 1.32
CA GLU A 216 -9.56 -16.28 1.73
C GLU A 216 -9.97 -17.15 0.54
N ALA A 217 -9.29 -18.28 0.34
CA ALA A 217 -9.76 -19.27 -0.60
C ALA A 217 -11.11 -19.79 -0.10
N SER A 218 -12.11 -19.86 -0.99
CA SER A 218 -13.38 -20.48 -0.69
C SER A 218 -13.12 -21.91 -0.24
N GLN A 219 -13.35 -22.23 1.04
CA GLN A 219 -13.40 -23.62 1.47
C GLN A 219 -14.50 -24.26 0.61
N LYS A 220 -14.13 -25.17 -0.30
CA LYS A 220 -15.10 -26.05 -0.95
C LYS A 220 -15.97 -26.63 0.16
N MET A 221 -17.25 -26.30 0.11
CA MET A 221 -18.26 -26.80 1.04
C MET A 221 -18.07 -28.31 1.15
N TRP A 222 -17.65 -28.80 2.32
CA TRP A 222 -17.62 -30.22 2.62
C TRP A 222 -19.05 -30.73 2.42
N GLN A 223 -19.27 -31.49 1.35
CA GLN A 223 -20.49 -32.30 1.22
C GLN A 223 -20.18 -33.65 1.87
N PRO A 224 -20.86 -34.04 2.97
CA PRO A 224 -20.76 -35.40 3.43
C PRO A 224 -21.30 -36.28 2.30
N SER A 225 -20.47 -37.22 1.84
CA SER A 225 -20.89 -38.23 0.87
C SER A 225 -22.07 -39.00 1.47
N SER A 226 -23.28 -38.71 0.97
CA SER A 226 -24.46 -39.53 1.18
C SER A 226 -24.20 -40.88 0.51
N GLY A 227 -23.74 -41.83 1.33
CA GLY A 227 -23.32 -43.15 0.90
C GLY A 227 -23.28 -44.14 2.07
N ILE A 228 -24.33 -44.13 2.90
CA ILE A 228 -24.73 -45.32 3.65
C ILE A 228 -26.08 -45.73 3.07
N SER A 229 -26.03 -46.58 2.03
CA SER A 229 -27.17 -47.46 1.76
C SER A 229 -27.08 -48.57 2.79
N ALA A 230 -28.01 -48.53 3.74
CA ALA A 230 -28.41 -49.70 4.49
C ALA A 230 -29.17 -50.66 3.55
N VAL A 231 -29.07 -51.95 3.90
CA VAL A 231 -29.68 -53.17 3.33
C VAL A 231 -28.85 -53.86 2.26
#